data_AF-A0A843D7B3-F1
#
_entry.id   AF-A0A843D7B3-F1
#
_cell.length_a   1.000
_cell.length_b   1.000
_cell.length_c   1.000
_cell.angle_alpha   90.00
_cell.angle_beta   90.00
_cell.angle_gamma   90.00
#
_symmetry.space_group_name_H-M   'P 1'
#
loop_
_entity.id
_entity.type
_entity.pdbx_description
1 polymer ?
#
loop_
_entity_poly.entity_id
_entity_poly.type
_entity_poly.pdbx_seq_one_letter_code
_entity_poly.pdbx_strand_id
1 'polypeptide(L)'
;MVKKETYYIDFDVDEVSSRICTLMSRWSVHMIKIRGQNWQVYNHSNEVVYEFHFFIDFKNIEGRIKLEDLKLNVIHHIESMRDDTTYIDELVIAELLY
;
A
#
# COMPACT_ATOMS: atom_id res chain seq x y z
N MET A 1 -18.36 5.31 -2.39
CA MET A 1 -17.84 4.71 -3.63
C MET A 1 -16.35 4.51 -3.44
N VAL A 2 -15.88 3.27 -3.54
CA VAL A 2 -14.45 2.94 -3.38
C VAL A 2 -13.69 3.41 -4.61
N LYS A 3 -12.60 4.14 -4.43
CA LYS A 3 -11.70 4.52 -5.54
C LYS A 3 -10.63 3.45 -5.72
N LYS A 4 -10.33 3.11 -6.97
CA LYS A 4 -9.36 2.06 -7.29
C LYS A 4 -8.28 2.62 -8.20
N GLU A 5 -7.03 2.35 -7.87
CA GLU A 5 -5.86 2.68 -8.67
C GLU A 5 -5.09 1.38 -8.97
N THR A 6 -4.53 1.28 -10.17
CA THR A 6 -3.86 0.07 -10.66
C THR A 6 -2.53 0.44 -11.26
N TYR A 7 -1.48 -0.25 -10.81
CA TYR A 7 -0.10 -0.04 -11.21
C TYR A 7 0.48 -1.30 -11.82
N TYR A 8 1.28 -1.15 -12.85
CA TYR A 8 2.03 -2.21 -13.50
C TYR A 8 3.51 -2.09 -13.14
N ILE A 9 4.32 -3.06 -13.55
CA ILE A 9 5.73 -3.22 -13.13
C ILE A 9 6.65 -2.00 -13.34
N ASP A 10 6.27 -1.11 -14.25
CA ASP A 10 6.98 0.11 -14.61
C ASP A 10 6.61 1.33 -13.74
N PHE A 11 5.82 1.15 -12.69
CA PHE A 11 5.48 2.24 -11.78
C PHE A 11 6.72 2.88 -11.14
N ASP A 12 6.64 4.19 -10.96
CA ASP A 12 7.64 4.98 -10.25
C ASP A 12 7.37 4.91 -8.74
N VAL A 13 8.36 4.43 -7.99
CA VAL A 13 8.20 4.19 -6.55
C VAL A 13 8.00 5.50 -5.80
N ASP A 14 8.69 6.57 -6.17
CA ASP A 14 8.61 7.86 -5.48
C ASP A 14 7.27 8.56 -5.74
N GLU A 15 6.79 8.53 -6.99
CA GLU A 15 5.49 9.06 -7.36
C GLU A 15 4.36 8.35 -6.61
N VAL A 16 4.37 7.02 -6.63
CA VAL A 16 3.32 6.22 -5.97
C VAL A 16 3.43 6.34 -4.44
N SER A 17 4.64 6.39 -3.89
CA SER A 17 4.86 6.65 -2.45
C SER A 17 4.24 7.98 -2.06
N SER A 18 4.59 9.07 -2.77
CA SER A 18 4.07 10.41 -2.49
C SER A 18 2.54 10.46 -2.57
N ARG A 19 1.97 9.77 -3.56
CA ARG A 19 0.53 9.66 -3.75
C ARG A 19 -0.15 8.97 -2.57
N ILE A 20 0.35 7.81 -2.14
CA ILE A 20 -0.20 7.06 -1.00
C ILE A 20 -0.01 7.84 0.30
N CYS A 21 1.17 8.41 0.55
CA CYS A 21 1.45 9.19 1.76
C CYS A 21 0.53 10.42 1.86
N THR A 22 0.31 11.14 0.75
CA THR A 22 -0.65 12.25 0.71
C THR A 22 -2.08 11.80 1.02
N LEU A 23 -2.46 10.60 0.57
CA LEU A 23 -3.76 10.02 0.90
C LEU A 23 -3.86 9.65 2.38
N MET A 24 -2.82 9.03 2.94
CA MET A 24 -2.76 8.62 4.35
C MET A 24 -2.77 9.81 5.31
N SER A 25 -2.17 10.94 4.92
CA SER A 25 -2.20 12.19 5.70
C SER A 25 -3.57 12.89 5.73
N ARG A 26 -4.60 12.34 5.09
CA ARG A 26 -5.96 12.88 5.18
C ARG A 26 -6.65 12.35 6.43
N TRP A 27 -7.22 13.25 7.22
CA TRP A 27 -8.00 12.93 8.43
C TRP A 27 -9.13 11.91 8.24
N SER A 28 -9.62 11.70 7.02
CA SER A 28 -10.64 10.68 6.74
C SER A 28 -10.11 9.25 6.69
N VAL A 29 -8.79 9.06 6.80
CA VAL A 29 -8.10 7.78 6.69
C VAL A 29 -7.38 7.51 8.02
N HIS A 30 -7.46 6.28 8.52
CA HIS A 30 -6.67 5.88 9.70
C HIS A 30 -5.87 4.60 9.50
N MET A 31 -6.14 3.82 8.44
CA MET A 31 -5.47 2.54 8.30
C MET A 31 -5.24 2.16 6.86
N ILE A 32 -4.04 1.63 6.58
CA ILE A 32 -3.77 0.89 5.35
C ILE A 32 -3.48 -0.57 5.67
N LYS A 33 -4.05 -1.45 4.88
CA LYS A 33 -3.86 -2.89 4.96
C LYS A 33 -3.12 -3.34 3.71
N ILE A 34 -1.90 -3.84 3.89
CA ILE A 34 -0.99 -4.25 2.83
C ILE A 34 -1.10 -5.78 2.71
N ARG A 35 -1.62 -6.28 1.58
CA ARG A 35 -1.79 -7.72 1.29
C ARG A 35 -1.09 -8.08 -0.01
N GLY A 36 0.22 -8.27 0.05
CA GLY A 36 1.04 -8.52 -1.14
C GLY A 36 0.84 -7.40 -2.17
N GLN A 37 0.16 -7.71 -3.28
CA GLN A 37 -0.14 -6.78 -4.37
C GLN A 37 -1.44 -5.99 -4.24
N ASN A 38 -2.25 -6.25 -3.20
CA ASN A 38 -3.55 -5.60 -3.02
C ASN A 38 -3.55 -4.82 -1.71
N TRP A 39 -3.59 -3.49 -1.79
CA TRP A 39 -3.56 -2.64 -0.62
C TRP A 39 -4.89 -1.92 -0.47
N GLN A 40 -5.41 -1.87 0.75
CA GLN A 40 -6.73 -1.32 1.03
C GLN A 40 -6.61 -0.24 2.12
N VAL A 41 -7.22 0.91 1.88
CA VAL A 41 -7.20 2.06 2.80
C VAL A 41 -8.58 2.20 3.43
N TYR A 42 -8.60 2.40 4.75
CA TYR A 42 -9.80 2.42 5.58
C TYR A 42 -10.00 3.78 6.26
N ASN A 43 -11.26 4.20 6.34
CA ASN A 43 -11.69 5.32 7.17
C ASN A 43 -11.99 4.89 8.62
N HIS A 44 -12.23 5.86 9.52
CA HIS A 44 -12.49 5.60 10.95
C HIS A 44 -13.75 4.76 11.21
N SER A 45 -14.59 4.55 10.20
CA SER A 45 -15.75 3.64 10.24
C SER A 45 -15.42 2.22 9.76
N ASN A 46 -14.13 1.91 9.52
CA ASN A 46 -13.64 0.65 8.96
C ASN A 46 -14.20 0.31 7.57
N GLU A 47 -14.56 1.32 6.80
CA GLU A 47 -14.97 1.17 5.41
C GLU A 47 -13.78 1.38 4.48
N VAL A 48 -13.67 0.55 3.45
CA VAL A 48 -12.65 0.73 2.40
C VAL A 48 -12.99 1.98 1.60
N VAL A 49 -12.06 2.92 1.57
CA VAL A 49 -12.20 4.17 0.81
C VAL A 49 -11.34 4.18 -0.47
N TYR A 50 -10.20 3.49 -0.44
CA TYR A 50 -9.31 3.33 -1.60
C TYR A 50 -8.72 1.93 -1.68
N GLU A 51 -8.44 1.48 -2.90
CA GLU A 51 -7.73 0.24 -3.20
C GLU A 51 -6.60 0.51 -4.21
N PHE A 52 -5.43 -0.06 -3.94
CA PHE A 52 -4.28 -0.07 -4.84
C PHE A 52 -3.98 -1.50 -5.25
N HIS A 53 -3.87 -1.74 -6.56
CA HIS A 53 -3.58 -3.05 -7.13
C HIS A 53 -2.27 -2.99 -7.93
N PHE A 54 -1.31 -3.82 -7.56
CA PHE A 54 0.02 -3.87 -8.18
C PHE A 54 0.17 -5.15 -9.02
N PHE A 55 0.10 -5.05 -10.34
CA PHE A 55 0.30 -6.17 -11.24
C PHE A 55 1.79 -6.34 -11.53
N ILE A 56 2.45 -7.10 -10.65
CA ILE A 56 3.88 -7.37 -10.72
C ILE A 56 4.08 -8.89 -10.88
N ASP A 57 5.00 -9.29 -11.75
CA ASP A 57 5.44 -10.69 -11.74
C ASP A 57 6.43 -10.88 -10.57
N PHE A 58 6.08 -11.71 -9.59
CA PHE A 58 6.97 -12.04 -8.47
C PHE A 58 8.23 -12.82 -8.89
N LYS A 59 8.29 -13.34 -10.12
CA LYS A 59 9.53 -13.86 -10.71
C LYS A 59 10.48 -12.73 -11.13
N ASN A 60 9.96 -11.52 -11.35
CA ASN A 60 10.76 -10.34 -11.62
C ASN A 60 11.27 -9.73 -10.30
N ILE A 61 12.58 -9.83 -10.09
CA ILE A 61 13.26 -9.31 -8.89
C ILE A 61 13.12 -7.79 -8.79
N GLU A 62 13.18 -7.05 -9.91
CA GLU A 62 13.04 -5.59 -9.92
C GLU A 62 11.68 -5.18 -9.40
N GLY A 63 10.60 -5.79 -9.92
CA GLY A 63 9.24 -5.51 -9.47
C GLY A 63 9.03 -5.81 -7.98
N ARG A 64 9.66 -6.88 -7.48
CA ARG A 64 9.65 -7.21 -6.04
C ARG A 64 10.34 -6.15 -5.19
N ILE A 65 11.52 -5.71 -5.61
CA ILE A 65 12.27 -4.68 -4.91
C ILE A 65 11.46 -3.39 -4.89
N LYS A 66 10.86 -2.98 -6.01
CA LYS A 66 10.01 -1.78 -6.08
C LYS A 66 8.82 -1.85 -5.13
N LEU A 67 8.12 -2.99 -5.05
CA LEU A 67 6.98 -3.14 -4.16
C LEU A 67 7.38 -3.11 -2.68
N GLU A 68 8.53 -3.72 -2.34
CA GLU A 68 9.04 -3.69 -0.97
C GLU A 68 9.52 -2.29 -0.57
N ASP A 69 10.18 -1.57 -1.48
CA ASP A 69 10.63 -0.19 -1.26
C ASP A 69 9.44 0.76 -1.06
N LEU A 70 8.41 0.64 -1.93
CA LEU A 70 7.15 1.35 -1.75
C LEU A 70 6.51 1.07 -0.38
N LYS A 71 6.53 -0.19 0.06
CA LYS A 71 5.97 -0.59 1.35
C LYS A 71 6.72 0.08 2.51
N LEU A 72 8.05 0.07 2.47
CA LEU A 72 8.88 0.72 3.49
C LEU A 72 8.63 2.23 3.54
N ASN A 73 8.56 2.89 2.39
CA ASN A 73 8.26 4.34 2.33
C ASN A 73 6.92 4.69 2.99
N VAL A 74 5.88 3.90 2.71
CA VAL A 74 4.55 4.12 3.28
C VAL A 74 4.53 3.83 4.78
N ILE A 75 5.17 2.75 5.24
CA ILE A 75 5.28 2.42 6.66
C ILE A 75 6.00 3.53 7.42
N HIS A 76 7.17 3.96 6.94
CA HIS A 76 7.93 5.03 7.58
C HIS A 76 7.14 6.34 7.65
N HIS A 77 6.37 6.67 6.60
CA HIS A 77 5.49 7.84 6.62
C HIS A 77 4.46 7.73 7.73
N ILE A 78 3.74 6.60 7.83
CA ILE A 78 2.74 6.37 8.88
C ILE A 78 3.37 6.43 10.27
N GLU A 79 4.53 5.82 10.48
CA GLU A 79 5.25 5.86 11.76
C GLU A 79 5.74 7.28 12.12
N SER A 80 5.93 8.16 11.12
CA SER A 80 6.28 9.56 11.34
C SER A 80 5.07 10.44 11.68
N MET A 81 3.86 9.97 11.40
CA MET A 81 2.63 10.68 11.74
C MET A 81 2.42 10.68 13.25
N ARG A 82 1.91 11.80 13.78
CA ARG A 82 1.67 12.00 15.22
C ARG A 82 0.18 11.86 15.56
N ASP A 83 -0.50 10.93 14.90
CA ASP A 83 -1.92 10.64 15.08
C ASP A 83 -2.15 9.12 15.29
N ASP A 84 -3.41 8.68 15.23
CA ASP A 84 -3.81 7.28 15.41
C ASP A 84 -3.75 6.45 14.11
N THR A 85 -3.17 7.00 13.03
CA THR A 85 -3.03 6.29 11.76
C THR A 85 -2.10 5.08 11.92
N THR A 86 -2.48 3.96 11.35
CA THR A 86 -1.76 2.69 11.49
C THR A 86 -1.68 1.91 10.18
N TYR A 87 -0.93 0.81 10.19
CA TYR A 87 -0.84 -0.12 9.08
C TYR A 87 -0.97 -1.56 9.57
N ILE A 88 -1.47 -2.42 8.68
CA ILE A 88 -1.44 -3.88 8.84
C ILE A 88 -0.66 -4.45 7.67
N ASP A 89 0.52 -5.00 7.93
CA ASP A 89 1.26 -5.80 6.96
C ASP A 89 0.86 -7.27 7.11
N GLU A 90 -0.03 -7.74 6.23
CA GLU A 90 -0.33 -9.17 6.15
C GLU A 90 0.73 -9.84 5.27
N LEU A 91 1.68 -10.51 5.94
CA LEU A 91 2.64 -11.40 5.32
C LEU A 91 1.91 -12.43 4.44
N VAL A 92 1.89 -12.18 3.13
CA VAL A 92 1.48 -13.17 2.15
C VAL A 92 2.68 -14.09 1.95
N ILE A 93 2.73 -15.18 2.72
CA ILE A 93 3.74 -16.22 2.53
C ILE A 93 3.49 -16.84 1.14
N ALA A 94 4.38 -16.51 0.20
CA ALA A 94 4.32 -16.98 -1.18
C ALA A 94 4.49 -18.52 -1.32
N GLU A 95 4.68 -19.26 -0.23
CA GLU A 95 4.79 -20.73 -0.23
C GLU A 95 3.45 -21.48 -0.34
N LEU A 96 2.31 -20.78 -0.44
CA LEU A 96 0.99 -21.42 -0.64
C LEU A 96 0.39 -21.24 -2.03
N LEU A 97 1.17 -20.75 -3.00
CA LEU A 97 0.76 -20.68 -4.40
C LEU A 97 1.69 -21.57 -5.24
N TYR A 98 1.55 -22.89 -5.03
CA TYR A 98 1.86 -23.89 -6.07
C TYR A 98 0.81 -23.83 -7.16
#